data_AF-A0A6P0NCU4-F1
#
_entry.id   AF-A0A6P0NCU4-F1
#
_cell.length_a   1.000
_cell.length_b   1.000
_cell.length_c   1.000
_cell.angle_alpha   90.00
_cell.angle_beta   90.00
_cell.angle_gamma   90.00
#
_symmetry.space_group_name_H-M   'P 1'
#
loop_
_entity.id
_entity.type
_entity.pdbx_description
1 polymer ?
#
loop_
_entity_poly.entity_id
_entity_poly.type
_entity_poly.pdbx_seq_one_letter_code
_entity_poly.pdbx_strand_id
1 'polypeptide(L)'
;AVYLSCLGLGVITLVSYLVQNFAIRLIGGRPASIIGSTAPVLTTILAVGIIQQGLGLQEIIGLFLVTLGVVTLSMEKLRHQSWKRSQ
;
A
#
# COMPACT_ATOMS: atom_id res chain seq x y z
N ALA A 1 -26.13 -6.62 -15.55
CA ALA A 1 -24.87 -7.13 -14.97
C ALA A 1 -24.01 -6.00 -14.40
N VAL A 2 -23.61 -5.00 -15.20
CA VAL A 2 -22.71 -3.90 -14.78
C VAL A 2 -23.16 -3.11 -13.54
N TYR A 3 -24.47 -2.82 -13.41
CA TYR A 3 -24.98 -2.08 -12.25
C TYR A 3 -24.83 -2.82 -10.91
N LEU A 4 -24.99 -4.16 -10.90
CA LEU A 4 -24.75 -4.98 -9.70
C LEU A 4 -23.26 -5.01 -9.35
N SER A 5 -22.38 -5.04 -10.36
CA SER A 5 -20.93 -4.95 -10.18
C SER A 5 -20.51 -3.61 -9.58
N CYS A 6 -21.04 -2.49 -10.09
CA CYS A 6 -20.76 -1.16 -9.55
C CYS A 6 -21.22 -1.01 -8.11
N LEU A 7 -22.39 -1.56 -7.76
CA LEU A 7 -22.92 -1.52 -6.39
C LEU A 7 -22.02 -2.34 -5.45
N GLY A 8 -21.63 -3.55 -5.86
CA GLY A 8 -20.69 -4.39 -5.10
C GLY A 8 -19.32 -3.71 -4.90
N LEU A 9 -18.75 -3.12 -5.96
CA LEU A 9 -17.49 -2.37 -5.89
C LEU A 9 -17.60 -1.14 -4.99
N GLY A 10 -18.72 -0.42 -5.04
CA GLY A 10 -18.98 0.73 -4.18
C GLY A 10 -18.97 0.35 -2.69
N VAL A 11 -19.63 -0.75 -2.33
CA VAL A 11 -19.65 -1.26 -0.95
C VAL A 11 -18.25 -1.71 -0.51
N ILE A 12 -17.55 -2.48 -1.34
CA ILE A 12 -16.16 -2.92 -1.07
C ILE A 12 -15.24 -1.72 -0.85
N THR A 13 -15.39 -0.67 -1.68
CA THR A 13 -14.60 0.56 -1.58
C THR A 13 -14.90 1.29 -0.27
N LEU A 14 -16.19 1.46 0.09
CA LEU A 14 -16.59 2.09 1.35
C LEU A 14 -16.01 1.35 2.56
N VAL A 15 -16.11 0.02 2.57
CA VAL A 15 -15.58 -0.83 3.64
C VAL A 15 -14.06 -0.70 3.71
N SER A 16 -13.37 -0.69 2.57
CA SER A 16 -11.92 -0.49 2.49
C SER A 16 -11.50 0.84 3.13
N TYR A 17 -12.19 1.94 2.80
CA TYR A 17 -11.91 3.25 3.41
C TYR A 17 -12.21 3.29 4.91
N LEU A 18 -13.29 2.67 5.36
CA LEU A 18 -13.62 2.58 6.78
C LEU A 18 -12.54 1.81 7.53
N VAL A 19 -12.15 0.64 7.04
CA VAL A 19 -11.08 -0.18 7.61
C VAL A 19 -9.75 0.59 7.60
N GLN A 20 -9.43 1.30 6.51
CA GLN A 20 -8.22 2.13 6.43
C GLN A 20 -8.21 3.22 7.51
N ASN A 21 -9.34 3.89 7.73
CA ASN A 21 -9.49 4.95 8.73
C ASN A 21 -9.45 4.39 10.17
N PHE A 22 -10.07 3.23 10.40
CA PHE A 22 -9.99 2.51 11.67
C PHE A 22 -8.59 1.99 11.95
N ALA A 23 -7.88 1.46 10.96
CA ALA A 23 -6.50 0.98 11.11
C ALA A 23 -5.54 2.11 11.52
N ILE A 24 -5.71 3.31 10.95
CA ILE A 24 -4.92 4.48 11.35
C ILE A 24 -5.23 4.90 12.79
N ARG A 25 -6.50 4.79 13.23
CA ARG A 25 -6.93 5.10 14.61
C ARG A 25 -6.50 4.06 15.65
N LEU A 26 -6.57 2.77 15.32
CA LEU A 26 -6.29 1.65 16.24
C LEU A 26 -4.79 1.40 16.40
N ILE A 27 -4.04 1.45 15.30
CA ILE A 27 -2.62 1.10 15.30
C ILE A 27 -1.76 2.37 15.53
N GLY A 28 -2.33 3.56 15.31
CA GLY A 28 -1.64 4.85 15.37
C GLY A 28 -0.91 5.18 14.06
N GLY A 29 -0.67 6.46 13.81
CA GLY A 29 -0.17 6.94 12.50
C GLY A 29 1.20 6.39 12.06
N ARG A 30 2.03 5.89 12.99
CA ARG A 30 3.35 5.30 12.68
C ARG A 30 3.22 3.92 11.99
N PRO A 31 2.58 2.91 12.59
CA PRO A 31 2.47 1.58 11.97
C PRO A 31 1.50 1.51 10.79
N ALA A 32 0.49 2.37 10.69
CA ALA A 32 -0.35 2.45 9.49
C ALA A 32 0.46 2.83 8.23
N SER A 33 1.49 3.67 8.38
CA SER A 33 2.42 3.99 7.28
C SER A 33 3.30 2.80 6.90
N ILE A 34 3.74 2.00 7.86
CA ILE A 34 4.57 0.81 7.63
C ILE A 34 3.74 -0.23 6.86
N ILE A 35 2.50 -0.48 7.29
CA ILE A 35 1.58 -1.41 6.60
C ILE A 35 1.30 -0.92 5.17
N GLY A 36 1.05 0.37 4.97
CA GLY A 36 0.88 0.95 3.63
C GLY A 36 2.11 0.78 2.72
N SER A 37 3.32 0.86 3.27
CA SER A 37 4.56 0.61 2.51
C SER A 37 4.78 -0.86 2.15
N THR A 38 4.18 -1.80 2.89
CA THR A 38 4.29 -3.24 2.57
C THR A 38 3.36 -3.68 1.44
N ALA A 39 2.36 -2.87 1.08
CA ALA A 39 1.40 -3.20 0.03
C ALA A 39 2.05 -3.60 -1.30
N PRO A 40 2.96 -2.80 -1.90
CA PRO A 40 3.62 -3.20 -3.15
C PRO A 40 4.46 -4.47 -3.01
N VAL A 41 5.18 -4.66 -1.89
CA VAL A 41 5.99 -5.87 -1.66
C VAL A 41 5.10 -7.12 -1.61
N LEU A 42 4.01 -7.06 -0.84
CA LEU A 42 3.03 -8.15 -0.76
C LEU A 42 2.38 -8.42 -2.12
N THR A 43 1.95 -7.38 -2.82
CA THR A 43 1.38 -7.50 -4.17
C THR A 43 2.35 -8.16 -5.13
N THR A 44 3.63 -7.82 -5.09
CA THR A 44 4.66 -8.46 -5.92
C THR A 44 4.83 -9.93 -5.59
N ILE A 45 4.91 -10.30 -4.31
CA ILE A 45 5.02 -11.71 -3.90
C ILE A 45 3.82 -12.51 -4.44
N LEU A 46 2.61 -11.96 -4.31
CA LEU A 46 1.40 -12.58 -4.85
C LEU A 46 1.43 -12.66 -6.38
N ALA A 47 1.90 -11.62 -7.08
CA ALA A 47 2.01 -11.62 -8.53
C ALA A 47 2.96 -12.72 -9.02
N VAL A 48 4.13 -12.87 -8.40
CA VAL A 48 5.09 -13.94 -8.72
C VAL A 48 4.48 -15.33 -8.45
N GLY A 49 3.75 -15.48 -7.35
CA GLY A 49 3.13 -16.76 -6.98
C GLY A 49 1.94 -17.17 -7.84
N ILE A 50 1.04 -16.23 -8.16
CA ILE A 50 -0.25 -16.48 -8.84
C ILE A 50 -0.09 -16.46 -10.37
N ILE A 51 0.64 -15.47 -10.90
CA ILE A 51 0.68 -15.23 -12.35
C ILE A 51 1.72 -16.14 -13.02
N GLN A 52 2.77 -16.57 -12.30
CA GLN A 52 3.82 -17.49 -12.76
C GLN A 52 4.44 -17.12 -14.12
N GLN A 53 4.23 -15.90 -14.61
CA GLN A 53 4.81 -15.41 -15.85
C GLN A 53 6.24 -14.95 -15.54
N GLY A 54 7.16 -15.34 -16.42
CA GLY A 54 8.55 -14.94 -16.31
C GLY A 54 8.63 -13.41 -16.31
N LEU A 55 9.00 -12.84 -15.15
CA LEU A 55 9.06 -11.39 -14.98
C LEU A 55 9.98 -10.81 -16.05
N GLY A 56 9.39 -10.11 -17.01
CA GLY A 56 10.14 -9.43 -18.05
C GLY A 56 11.07 -8.39 -17.40
N LEU A 57 12.15 -8.04 -18.10
CA LEU A 57 13.08 -6.99 -17.66
C LEU A 57 12.37 -5.68 -17.26
N GLN A 58 11.27 -5.34 -17.94
CA GLN A 58 10.43 -4.18 -17.61
C GLN A 58 9.71 -4.30 -16.26
N GLU A 59 9.23 -5.49 -15.88
CA GLU A 59 8.57 -5.69 -14.58
C GLU A 59 9.55 -5.59 -13.42
N ILE A 60 10.77 -6.13 -13.59
CA ILE A 60 11.82 -6.01 -12.58
C ILE A 60 12.22 -4.56 -12.37
N ILE A 61 12.39 -3.79 -13.46
CA ILE A 61 12.70 -2.35 -13.38
C ILE A 61 11.54 -1.59 -12.71
N GLY A 62 10.30 -1.89 -13.07
CA GLY A 62 9.11 -1.30 -12.46
C GLY A 62 9.02 -1.58 -10.97
N LEU A 63 9.27 -2.83 -10.55
CA LEU A 63 9.31 -3.24 -9.16
C LEU A 63 10.41 -2.51 -8.38
N PHE A 64 11.61 -2.40 -8.96
CA PHE A 64 12.72 -1.69 -8.34
C PHE A 64 12.41 -0.21 -8.12
N LEU A 65 11.83 0.45 -9.13
CA LEU A 65 11.35 1.83 -9.04
C LEU A 65 10.29 2.02 -7.96
N VAL A 66 9.28 1.14 -7.89
CA VAL A 66 8.23 1.18 -6.87
C VAL A 66 8.81 0.99 -5.48
N THR A 67 9.72 0.03 -5.30
CA THR A 67 10.37 -0.23 -4.02
C THR A 67 11.19 0.97 -3.56
N LEU A 68 11.98 1.57 -4.45
CA LEU A 68 12.74 2.79 -4.15
C LEU A 68 11.82 3.96 -3.77
N GLY A 69 10.74 4.19 -4.52
CA GLY A 69 9.78 5.26 -4.23
C GLY A 69 9.09 5.08 -2.88
N VAL A 70 8.77 3.85 -2.51
CA VAL A 70 8.16 3.55 -1.20
C VAL A 70 9.17 3.72 -0.07
N VAL A 71 10.43 3.34 -0.27
CA VAL A 71 11.50 3.53 0.72
C VAL A 71 11.77 5.02 0.96
N THR A 72 11.85 5.84 -0.10
CA THR A 72 12.05 7.30 0.05
C THR A 72 10.88 7.96 0.76
N LEU A 73 9.64 7.63 0.39
CA LEU A 73 8.44 8.11 1.07
C LEU A 73 8.37 7.65 2.54
N SER A 74 8.80 6.41 2.82
CA SER A 74 8.87 5.87 4.18
C SER A 74 9.89 6.65 5.02
N MET A 75 11.08 6.92 4.47
CA MET A 75 12.12 7.73 5.11
C MET A 75 11.67 9.16 5.37
N GLU A 76 10.98 9.80 4.42
CA GLU A 76 10.45 11.15 4.59
C GLU A 76 9.40 11.21 5.69
N LYS A 77 8.47 10.24 5.74
CA LYS A 77 7.48 10.13 6.81
C LYS A 77 8.13 9.94 8.18
N LEU A 78 9.19 9.14 8.28
CA LEU A 78 9.94 8.96 9.53
C LEU A 78 10.62 10.26 9.97
N ARG A 79 11.21 11.01 9.03
CA ARG A 79 11.88 12.28 9.31
C ARG A 79 10.90 13.37 9.75
N HIS A 80 9.76 13.51 9.07
CA HIS A 80 8.70 14.47 9.42
C HIS A 80 8.00 14.14 10.76
N GLN A 81 7.87 12.86 11.11
CA GLN A 81 7.34 12.42 12.41
C GLN A 81 8.29 12.71 13.58
N SER A 82 9.59 12.87 13.34
CA SER A 82 10.57 13.18 14.41
C SER A 82 10.57 14.66 14.80
N TRP A 83 10.32 15.58 13.86
CA TRP A 83 10.29 17.01 14.11
C TRP A 83 9.10 17.43 15.01
N LYS A 84 7.94 16.80 14.83
CA LYS A 84 6.72 17.11 15.59
C LYS A 84 6.67 16.52 17.01
N ARG A 85 7.75 15.91 17.49
CA ARG A 85 7.87 15.31 18.84
C ARG A 85 8.73 16.13 19.81
N SER A 86 9.19 17.31 19.36
CA SER A 86 9.98 18.29 20.14
C SER A 86 9.30 19.68 20.20
N GLN A 87 7.99 19.73 19.99
CA GLN A 87 7.06 20.80 20.35
C GLN A 87 5.93 20.15 21.15
#